data_AF-L0GV89-F1
#
_entry.id   AF-L0GV89-F1
#
_cell.length_a   1.000
_cell.length_b   1.000
_cell.length_c   1.000
_cell.angle_alpha   90.00
_cell.angle_beta   90.00
_cell.angle_gamma   90.00
#
_symmetry.space_group_name_H-M   'P 1'
#
loop_
_entity.id
_entity.type
_entity.pdbx_description
1 polymer ?
#
loop_
_entity_poly.entity_id
_entity_poly.type
_entity_poly.pdbx_seq_one_letter_code
_entity_poly.pdbx_strand_id
1 'polypeptide(L)'
;MTQKTSIRGFISMLALLALSYTALTAASTESVDPFNGDADSVKALRTDVVQLARACTASDRGEALEKGGPSLDRAGHWDASVAVYANGARTHEGAATGMALDEALCDAAINAVGGASTSSATRSEQDRLLIRLRLDGGAPHSIIEFQGQGLELVGDLVPVRSLDRSDVWHTVEANKAYLLRVMHPEMHGFSKKYDIIRGGFDDRLRTIYTSSSLYSLLRVNALQTDPQVEANIEPIADFILSMQKQDAPYRGAFHYSYDLRTGEKERRFPVGTNAKILMTLAALYEKSRDSRYLEAAVAAGDWLLSLQKPDGSFPVDVAWRNGGWDTNEAFSLFYNCQVLTGLSRLYGISGAQRHLDGASKLATKLLGMVEEDGYLLRDEYRPKVESISTSWLAMSLLDYSRIDPDSNSLDIAFKCLEALLTLQMTDPDDILTYGRFSDTRATSGNGWINEVVSEMLATCQATGRTGCERLERALILTSRWLIQNTYSPQNTYHIEDPEAVIGGLIRNGREEAVRTDAVCHGVNSMVGLLRLTDREVLLH
;
A
#
# COMPACT_ATOMS: atom_id res chain seq x y z
N MET A 1 -55.57 -46.35 16.89
CA MET A 1 -54.72 -45.20 17.27
C MET A 1 -53.46 -45.75 17.96
N THR A 2 -52.67 -46.62 17.33
CA THR A 2 -51.63 -46.44 16.27
C THR A 2 -50.44 -45.57 16.65
N GLN A 3 -49.19 -45.95 16.39
CA GLN A 3 -48.44 -47.21 16.53
C GLN A 3 -46.96 -46.78 16.44
N LYS A 4 -46.08 -47.35 17.25
CA LYS A 4 -44.62 -47.17 17.11
C LYS A 4 -44.13 -47.94 15.87
N THR A 5 -43.24 -47.33 15.10
CA THR A 5 -42.36 -48.04 14.16
C THR A 5 -40.96 -47.44 14.16
N SER A 6 -39.98 -48.33 14.32
CA SER A 6 -38.54 -48.13 14.20
C SER A 6 -38.10 -48.12 12.73
N ILE A 7 -36.97 -47.45 12.43
CA ILE A 7 -36.11 -47.86 11.31
C ILE A 7 -34.64 -47.86 11.78
N ARG A 8 -34.10 -49.08 11.90
CA ARG A 8 -32.68 -49.45 11.91
C ARG A 8 -32.45 -50.31 10.65
N GLY A 9 -31.26 -50.22 10.04
CA GLY A 9 -30.77 -51.05 8.93
C GLY A 9 -30.69 -50.26 7.63
N PHE A 10 -29.62 -50.29 6.82
CA PHE A 10 -28.75 -51.41 6.50
C PHE A 10 -27.37 -50.93 6.02
N ILE A 11 -26.32 -51.57 6.52
CA ILE A 11 -24.97 -51.58 5.96
C ILE A 11 -24.91 -52.71 4.92
N SER A 12 -24.12 -52.51 3.86
CA SER A 12 -23.56 -53.49 2.89
C SER A 12 -24.14 -53.43 1.48
N MET A 13 -23.37 -52.86 0.54
CA MET A 13 -22.94 -53.59 -0.67
C MET A 13 -21.79 -52.84 -1.36
N LEU A 14 -20.56 -53.32 -1.09
CA LEU A 14 -19.40 -53.19 -1.97
C LEU A 14 -19.57 -54.18 -3.13
N ALA A 15 -19.23 -53.74 -4.34
CA ALA A 15 -18.77 -54.49 -5.52
C ALA A 15 -19.50 -54.08 -6.81
N LEU A 16 -18.70 -53.98 -7.89
CA LEU A 16 -19.03 -53.65 -9.28
C LEU A 16 -19.14 -52.16 -9.63
N LEU A 17 -17.99 -51.56 -9.95
CA LEU A 17 -17.77 -50.79 -11.18
C LEU A 17 -16.25 -50.63 -11.38
N ALA A 18 -15.65 -51.65 -11.98
CA ALA A 18 -14.32 -51.62 -12.57
C ALA A 18 -14.46 -52.09 -14.02
N LEU A 19 -13.67 -51.50 -14.93
CA LEU A 19 -13.77 -51.46 -16.41
C LEU A 19 -14.43 -50.13 -16.86
N SER A 20 -13.77 -49.20 -17.52
CA SER A 20 -12.52 -49.23 -18.26
C SER A 20 -12.04 -47.79 -18.51
N TYR A 21 -10.99 -47.35 -17.81
CA TYR A 21 -10.22 -46.17 -18.19
C TYR A 21 -8.98 -46.66 -18.93
N THR A 22 -9.07 -46.75 -20.26
CA THR A 22 -7.89 -46.87 -21.11
C THR A 22 -7.14 -45.55 -21.02
N ALA A 23 -6.01 -45.58 -20.32
CA ALA A 23 -5.02 -44.53 -20.30
C ALA A 23 -4.48 -44.32 -21.72
N LEU A 24 -4.96 -43.27 -22.40
CA LEU A 24 -4.10 -42.54 -23.31
C LEU A 24 -3.16 -41.71 -22.43
N THR A 25 -1.96 -42.24 -22.18
CA THR A 25 -0.81 -41.41 -21.86
C THR A 25 -0.49 -40.59 -23.11
N ALA A 26 -1.16 -39.46 -23.28
CA ALA A 26 -0.58 -38.37 -24.03
C ALA A 26 0.74 -38.07 -23.31
N ALA A 27 1.86 -38.28 -24.00
CA ALA A 27 3.13 -37.74 -23.55
C ALA A 27 2.89 -36.24 -23.38
N SER A 28 2.75 -35.78 -22.14
CA SER A 28 2.93 -34.37 -21.84
C SER A 28 4.39 -34.10 -22.17
N THR A 29 4.63 -33.61 -23.38
CA THR A 29 5.82 -32.79 -23.62
C THR A 29 5.67 -31.67 -22.60
N GLU A 30 6.43 -31.75 -21.51
CA GLU A 30 6.61 -30.61 -20.62
C GLU A 30 6.96 -29.45 -21.54
N SER A 31 6.02 -28.53 -21.74
CA SER A 31 6.27 -27.33 -22.50
C SER A 31 7.35 -26.61 -21.71
N VAL A 32 8.59 -26.71 -22.18
CA VAL A 32 9.72 -26.01 -21.58
C VAL A 32 9.36 -24.54 -21.66
N ASP A 33 9.02 -23.93 -20.53
CA ASP A 33 8.79 -22.50 -20.47
C ASP A 33 10.06 -21.84 -21.02
N PRO A 34 9.96 -21.07 -22.11
CA PRO A 34 11.12 -20.48 -22.76
C PRO A 34 11.84 -19.48 -21.84
N PHE A 35 11.22 -19.05 -20.75
CA PHE A 35 11.82 -18.24 -19.70
C PHE A 35 12.24 -19.08 -18.48
N ASN A 36 12.35 -20.41 -18.62
CA ASN A 36 13.04 -21.25 -17.65
C ASN A 36 14.56 -21.09 -17.80
N GLY A 37 15.20 -20.66 -16.72
CA GLY A 37 16.64 -20.48 -16.59
C GLY A 37 16.96 -19.90 -15.23
N ASP A 38 18.24 -19.71 -14.91
CA ASP A 38 18.60 -18.87 -13.78
C ASP A 38 18.14 -17.42 -14.02
N ALA A 39 17.99 -16.65 -12.94
CA ALA A 39 17.43 -15.30 -13.00
C ALA A 39 18.20 -14.35 -13.92
N ASP A 40 19.53 -14.50 -14.01
CA ASP A 40 20.38 -13.64 -14.84
C ASP A 40 20.21 -13.97 -16.33
N SER A 41 20.17 -15.26 -16.68
CA SER A 41 19.89 -15.73 -18.04
C SER A 41 18.51 -15.27 -18.53
N VAL A 42 17.49 -15.32 -17.67
CA VAL A 42 16.12 -14.86 -18.00
C VAL A 42 16.08 -13.35 -18.19
N LYS A 43 16.79 -12.58 -17.35
CA LYS A 43 16.90 -11.13 -17.47
C LYS A 43 17.63 -10.72 -18.76
N ALA A 44 18.71 -11.41 -19.11
CA ALA A 44 19.43 -11.20 -20.36
C ALA A 44 18.51 -11.45 -21.56
N LEU A 45 17.79 -12.58 -21.58
CA LEU A 45 16.85 -12.92 -22.66
C LEU A 45 15.78 -11.83 -22.88
N ARG A 46 15.20 -11.28 -21.81
CA ARG A 46 14.19 -10.20 -21.93
C ARG A 46 14.80 -8.93 -22.54
N THR A 47 16.04 -8.63 -22.18
CA THR A 47 16.78 -7.50 -22.75
C THR A 47 17.06 -7.73 -24.23
N ASP A 48 17.46 -8.95 -24.61
CA ASP A 48 17.68 -9.31 -26.00
C ASP A 48 16.40 -9.19 -26.84
N VAL A 49 15.26 -9.63 -26.29
CA VAL A 49 13.93 -9.44 -26.89
C VAL A 49 13.64 -7.95 -27.16
N VAL A 50 13.88 -7.07 -26.19
CA VAL A 50 13.67 -5.63 -26.39
C VAL A 50 14.60 -5.05 -27.44
N GLN A 51 15.88 -5.42 -27.42
CA GLN A 51 16.88 -4.93 -28.38
C GLN A 51 16.55 -5.38 -29.81
N LEU A 52 16.15 -6.64 -30.00
CA LEU A 52 15.74 -7.14 -31.30
C LEU A 52 14.47 -6.44 -31.79
N ALA A 53 13.47 -6.26 -30.92
CA ALA A 53 12.25 -5.52 -31.28
C ALA A 53 12.58 -4.10 -31.72
N ARG A 54 13.46 -3.39 -30.99
CA ARG A 54 13.94 -2.04 -31.36
C ARG A 54 14.66 -2.02 -32.70
N ALA A 55 15.60 -2.94 -32.93
CA ALA A 55 16.29 -3.06 -34.22
C ALA A 55 15.30 -3.26 -35.37
N CYS A 56 14.31 -4.14 -35.19
CA CYS A 56 13.26 -4.39 -36.18
C CYS A 56 12.29 -3.21 -36.36
N THR A 57 12.17 -2.28 -35.40
CA THR A 57 11.46 -1.02 -35.63
C THR A 57 12.27 0.02 -36.42
N ALA A 58 13.60 -0.12 -36.49
CA ALA A 58 14.51 0.86 -37.07
C ALA A 58 14.98 0.52 -38.50
N SER A 59 14.96 -0.75 -38.89
CA SER A 59 15.43 -1.23 -40.19
C SER A 59 14.53 -2.34 -40.75
N ASP A 60 14.76 -2.70 -42.02
CA ASP A 60 14.11 -3.88 -42.62
C ASP A 60 14.56 -5.17 -41.89
N ARG A 61 13.69 -6.19 -41.86
CA ARG A 61 13.89 -7.45 -41.13
C ARG A 61 15.26 -8.10 -41.38
N GLY A 62 15.68 -8.17 -42.64
CA GLY A 62 16.96 -8.78 -43.00
C GLY A 62 18.16 -8.03 -42.40
N GLU A 63 18.11 -6.70 -42.37
CA GLU A 63 19.20 -5.88 -41.81
C GLU A 63 19.24 -5.97 -40.27
N ALA A 64 18.08 -5.99 -39.61
CA ALA A 64 18.00 -6.15 -38.17
C ALA A 64 18.56 -7.51 -37.69
N LEU A 65 18.21 -8.58 -38.40
CA LEU A 65 18.67 -9.95 -38.10
C LEU A 65 20.14 -10.20 -38.50
N GLU A 66 20.64 -9.55 -39.55
CA GLU A 66 22.02 -9.76 -40.02
C GLU A 66 23.06 -8.84 -39.37
N LYS A 67 22.70 -7.61 -38.95
CA LYS A 67 23.68 -6.56 -38.61
C LYS A 67 23.52 -5.87 -37.26
N GLY A 68 22.47 -6.12 -36.47
CA GLY A 68 22.20 -5.25 -35.30
C GLY A 68 21.59 -5.85 -34.04
N GLY A 69 20.90 -7.00 -34.09
CA GLY A 69 20.20 -7.57 -32.93
C GLY A 69 20.85 -8.82 -32.32
N PRO A 70 20.59 -9.14 -31.04
CA PRO A 70 20.90 -10.44 -30.48
C PRO A 70 20.04 -11.53 -31.13
N SER A 71 20.64 -12.68 -31.47
CA SER A 71 19.88 -13.83 -31.95
C SER A 71 19.19 -14.54 -30.79
N LEU A 72 17.88 -14.78 -30.91
CA LEU A 72 17.11 -15.48 -29.90
C LEU A 72 17.09 -17.01 -30.13
N ASP A 73 17.33 -17.49 -31.36
CA ASP A 73 17.44 -18.91 -31.77
C ASP A 73 16.43 -19.88 -31.10
N ARG A 74 15.17 -19.46 -30.93
CA ARG A 74 14.11 -20.29 -30.30
C ARG A 74 13.07 -20.74 -31.32
N ALA A 75 13.24 -21.95 -31.85
CA ALA A 75 12.26 -22.58 -32.73
C ALA A 75 10.96 -22.94 -32.00
N GLY A 76 9.84 -22.81 -32.69
CA GLY A 76 8.50 -23.11 -32.18
C GLY A 76 7.45 -22.20 -32.81
N HIS A 77 6.17 -22.56 -32.72
CA HIS A 77 5.11 -21.68 -33.21
C HIS A 77 4.86 -20.58 -32.17
N TRP A 78 5.31 -19.36 -32.47
CA TRP A 78 5.23 -18.21 -31.59
C TRP A 78 4.15 -17.24 -32.03
N ASP A 79 3.41 -16.70 -31.07
CA ASP A 79 2.62 -15.48 -31.21
C ASP A 79 3.34 -14.33 -30.51
N ALA A 80 3.55 -13.22 -31.21
CA ALA A 80 4.14 -12.02 -30.66
C ALA A 80 3.22 -10.80 -30.90
N SER A 81 3.19 -9.89 -29.93
CA SER A 81 2.62 -8.55 -30.11
C SER A 81 3.55 -7.50 -29.52
N VAL A 82 3.63 -6.35 -30.20
CA VAL A 82 4.43 -5.20 -29.78
C VAL A 82 3.51 -3.99 -29.78
N ALA A 83 3.44 -3.29 -28.65
CA ALA A 83 2.72 -2.03 -28.52
C ALA A 83 3.67 -0.90 -28.14
N VAL A 84 3.48 0.26 -28.74
CA VAL A 84 4.31 1.44 -28.51
C VAL A 84 3.56 2.44 -27.65
N TYR A 85 4.16 2.80 -26.53
CA TYR A 85 3.71 3.87 -25.64
C TYR A 85 4.59 5.10 -25.85
N ALA A 86 3.97 6.23 -26.16
CA ALA A 86 4.63 7.52 -26.26
C ALA A 86 3.88 8.50 -25.34
N ASN A 87 4.61 9.12 -24.41
CA ASN A 87 4.05 10.05 -23.40
C ASN A 87 2.82 9.46 -22.68
N GLY A 88 2.93 8.22 -22.20
CA GLY A 88 1.84 7.52 -21.50
C GLY A 88 0.73 6.98 -22.40
N ALA A 89 0.60 7.47 -23.63
CA ALA A 89 -0.44 7.03 -24.55
C ALA A 89 0.02 5.85 -25.40
N ARG A 90 -0.83 4.82 -25.50
CA ARG A 90 -0.65 3.74 -26.47
C ARG A 90 -0.91 4.27 -27.88
N THR A 91 0.12 4.38 -28.71
CA THR A 91 0.01 5.00 -30.04
C THR A 91 -0.16 3.98 -31.16
N HIS A 92 0.50 2.83 -31.06
CA HIS A 92 0.49 1.80 -32.09
C HIS A 92 0.57 0.40 -31.48
N GLU A 93 0.12 -0.60 -32.25
CA GLU A 93 0.23 -2.02 -31.91
C GLU A 93 0.39 -2.84 -33.20
N GLY A 94 1.21 -3.87 -33.13
CA GLY A 94 1.38 -4.87 -34.17
C GLY A 94 1.43 -6.26 -33.55
N ALA A 95 1.01 -7.25 -34.31
CA ALA A 95 1.07 -8.65 -33.93
C ALA A 95 1.50 -9.50 -35.13
N ALA A 96 2.14 -10.62 -34.84
CA ALA A 96 2.55 -11.59 -35.85
C ALA A 96 2.73 -12.98 -35.23
N THR A 97 2.79 -13.99 -36.10
CA THR A 97 3.08 -15.38 -35.74
C THR A 97 4.24 -15.89 -36.56
N GLY A 98 5.09 -16.76 -36.01
CA GLY A 98 6.27 -17.27 -36.71
C GLY A 98 6.71 -18.63 -36.19
N MET A 99 7.54 -19.34 -36.98
CA MET A 99 8.10 -20.65 -36.57
C MET A 99 9.38 -20.49 -35.71
N ALA A 100 9.79 -19.25 -35.47
CA ALA A 100 10.85 -18.88 -34.56
C ALA A 100 10.50 -17.54 -33.86
N LEU A 101 11.06 -17.33 -32.66
CA LEU A 101 10.76 -16.16 -31.83
C LEU A 101 11.19 -14.85 -32.48
N ASP A 102 12.37 -14.83 -33.09
CA ASP A 102 12.95 -13.69 -33.80
C ASP A 102 12.07 -13.25 -34.97
N GLU A 103 11.58 -14.20 -35.77
CA GLU A 103 10.63 -13.96 -36.86
C GLU A 103 9.34 -13.32 -36.36
N ALA A 104 8.66 -13.98 -35.42
CA ALA A 104 7.38 -13.50 -34.91
C ALA A 104 7.51 -12.10 -34.28
N LEU A 105 8.58 -11.89 -33.50
CA LEU A 105 8.82 -10.61 -32.83
C LEU A 105 9.12 -9.48 -33.80
N CYS A 106 10.00 -9.70 -34.79
CA CYS A 106 10.35 -8.68 -35.75
C CYS A 106 9.18 -8.29 -36.65
N ASP A 107 8.40 -9.27 -37.13
CA ASP A 107 7.21 -8.99 -37.91
C ASP A 107 6.17 -8.21 -37.07
N ALA A 108 5.99 -8.56 -35.79
CA ALA A 108 5.12 -7.82 -34.87
C ALA A 108 5.61 -6.38 -34.64
N ALA A 109 6.91 -6.17 -34.47
CA ALA A 109 7.52 -4.86 -34.30
C ALA A 109 7.39 -3.97 -35.55
N ILE A 110 7.63 -4.55 -36.75
CA ILE A 110 7.45 -3.88 -38.04
C ILE A 110 5.98 -3.50 -38.25
N ASN A 111 5.05 -4.40 -37.91
CA ASN A 111 3.62 -4.14 -37.98
C ASN A 111 3.20 -3.02 -37.01
N ALA A 112 3.80 -2.96 -35.81
CA ALA A 112 3.56 -1.90 -34.83
C ALA A 112 4.08 -0.54 -35.28
N VAL A 113 4.94 -0.49 -36.32
CA VAL A 113 5.43 0.77 -36.90
C VAL A 113 4.79 1.12 -38.24
N GLY A 114 3.96 0.24 -38.81
CA GLY A 114 3.16 0.54 -40.00
C GLY A 114 3.83 0.27 -41.34
N GLY A 115 4.82 -0.65 -41.42
CA GLY A 115 5.26 -1.34 -42.65
C GLY A 115 5.77 -0.52 -43.87
N ALA A 116 5.62 0.80 -43.95
CA ALA A 116 6.03 1.57 -45.13
C ALA A 116 6.25 3.06 -44.85
N SER A 117 7.47 3.53 -45.12
CA SER A 117 7.81 4.82 -45.78
C SER A 117 7.19 6.14 -45.27
N THR A 118 6.62 6.20 -44.07
CA THR A 118 6.32 7.48 -43.43
C THR A 118 7.59 7.98 -42.75
N SER A 119 8.27 8.86 -43.50
CA SER A 119 9.44 9.66 -43.13
C SER A 119 9.61 9.90 -41.62
N SER A 120 10.66 9.31 -41.05
CA SER A 120 11.62 9.95 -40.12
C SER A 120 11.10 10.77 -38.94
N ALA A 121 9.86 10.62 -38.48
CA ALA A 121 9.55 10.95 -37.10
C ALA A 121 10.20 9.85 -36.26
N THR A 122 11.50 10.02 -36.05
CA THR A 122 12.34 9.26 -35.12
C THR A 122 11.52 8.98 -33.87
N ARG A 123 11.03 7.74 -33.73
CA ARG A 123 10.42 7.27 -32.49
C ARG A 123 11.44 7.52 -31.41
N SER A 124 11.04 8.30 -30.42
CA SER A 124 11.96 8.82 -29.42
C SER A 124 12.59 7.65 -28.68
N GLU A 125 13.85 7.78 -28.25
CA GLU A 125 14.42 6.88 -27.24
C GLU A 125 13.58 6.85 -25.94
N GLN A 126 12.66 7.82 -25.78
CA GLN A 126 11.72 7.92 -24.69
C GLN A 126 10.45 7.06 -24.86
N ASP A 127 10.13 6.61 -26.08
CA ASP A 127 9.01 5.69 -26.29
C ASP A 127 9.27 4.37 -25.54
N ARG A 128 8.23 3.63 -25.16
CA ARG A 128 8.34 2.37 -24.44
C ARG A 128 7.68 1.26 -25.25
N LEU A 129 8.37 0.13 -25.44
CA LEU A 129 7.80 -1.06 -26.06
C LEU A 129 7.22 -2.01 -25.00
N LEU A 130 5.93 -2.31 -25.11
CA LEU A 130 5.29 -3.42 -24.42
C LEU A 130 5.22 -4.63 -25.37
N ILE A 131 5.97 -5.67 -25.05
CA ILE A 131 6.09 -6.88 -25.86
C ILE A 131 5.35 -8.01 -25.14
N ARG A 132 4.48 -8.73 -25.85
CA ARG A 132 3.86 -9.96 -25.35
C ARG A 132 4.21 -11.13 -26.25
N LEU A 133 4.61 -12.23 -25.64
CA LEU A 133 5.09 -13.43 -26.30
C LEU A 133 4.31 -14.64 -25.80
N ARG A 134 3.99 -15.56 -26.70
CA ARG A 134 3.40 -16.85 -26.35
C ARG A 134 3.91 -17.93 -27.30
N LEU A 135 4.50 -18.98 -26.74
CA LEU A 135 4.80 -20.21 -27.47
C LEU A 135 3.52 -21.06 -27.49
N ASP A 136 3.22 -21.74 -28.59
CA ASP A 136 2.05 -22.61 -28.69
C ASP A 136 1.98 -23.63 -27.54
N GLY A 137 0.82 -23.74 -26.90
CA GLY A 137 0.60 -24.52 -25.68
C GLY A 137 1.19 -23.93 -24.38
N GLY A 138 1.96 -22.84 -24.44
CA GLY A 138 2.59 -22.18 -23.29
C GLY A 138 1.80 -21.01 -22.70
N ALA A 139 2.27 -20.52 -21.55
CA ALA A 139 1.73 -19.32 -20.90
C ALA A 139 2.16 -18.03 -21.64
N PRO A 140 1.35 -16.96 -21.60
CA PRO A 140 1.77 -15.67 -22.15
C PRO A 140 2.78 -15.00 -21.22
N HIS A 141 3.84 -14.43 -21.81
CA HIS A 141 4.83 -13.60 -21.13
C HIS A 141 4.71 -12.16 -21.60
N SER A 142 4.81 -11.20 -20.68
CA SER A 142 4.82 -9.78 -21.01
C SER A 142 6.12 -9.13 -20.55
N ILE A 143 6.68 -8.27 -21.39
CA ILE A 143 7.94 -7.58 -21.18
C ILE A 143 7.70 -6.09 -21.48
N ILE A 144 8.10 -5.22 -20.55
CA ILE A 144 8.11 -3.77 -20.77
C ILE A 144 9.55 -3.31 -20.91
N GLU A 145 9.83 -2.52 -21.94
CA GLU A 145 11.14 -1.88 -22.08
C GLU A 145 11.31 -0.75 -21.07
N PHE A 146 12.48 -0.68 -20.45
CA PHE A 146 12.91 0.47 -19.66
C PHE A 146 14.43 0.69 -19.85
N GLN A 147 14.81 1.86 -20.38
CA GLN A 147 16.21 2.24 -20.62
C GLN A 147 17.01 1.16 -21.40
N GLY A 148 16.40 0.60 -22.45
CA GLY A 148 17.00 -0.46 -23.27
C GLY A 148 17.03 -1.85 -22.63
N GLN A 149 16.51 -2.01 -21.41
CA GLN A 149 16.36 -3.30 -20.74
C GLN A 149 14.93 -3.83 -20.86
N GLY A 150 14.79 -5.17 -20.93
CA GLY A 150 13.48 -5.82 -20.85
C GLY A 150 13.14 -6.20 -19.41
N LEU A 151 12.12 -5.57 -18.86
CA LEU A 151 11.59 -5.87 -17.53
C LEU A 151 10.40 -6.82 -17.65
N GLU A 152 10.28 -7.74 -16.70
CA GLU A 152 9.07 -8.57 -16.59
C GLU A 152 7.86 -7.69 -16.29
N LEU A 153 6.73 -8.02 -16.92
CA LEU A 153 5.45 -7.43 -16.59
C LEU A 153 4.45 -8.54 -16.24
N VAL A 154 3.88 -8.49 -15.04
CA VAL A 154 2.80 -9.37 -14.61
C VAL A 154 1.57 -8.51 -14.37
N GLY A 155 0.57 -8.65 -15.25
CA GLY A 155 -0.52 -7.68 -15.32
C GLY A 155 -0.01 -6.33 -15.81
N ASP A 156 -0.08 -5.32 -14.96
CA ASP A 156 0.38 -3.95 -15.14
C ASP A 156 1.57 -3.58 -14.23
N LEU A 157 2.11 -4.55 -13.50
CA LEU A 157 3.17 -4.33 -12.52
C LEU A 157 4.50 -4.95 -12.97
N VAL A 158 5.59 -4.24 -12.69
CA VAL A 158 6.94 -4.79 -12.74
C VAL A 158 7.20 -5.49 -11.40
N PRO A 159 7.36 -6.83 -11.38
CA PRO A 159 7.48 -7.56 -10.12
C PRO A 159 8.79 -7.27 -9.37
N VAL A 160 8.71 -7.25 -8.04
CA VAL A 160 9.88 -7.16 -7.15
C VAL A 160 10.16 -8.55 -6.62
N ARG A 161 11.08 -9.29 -7.26
CA ARG A 161 11.38 -10.69 -6.92
C ARG A 161 12.36 -10.80 -5.75
N SER A 162 13.46 -10.06 -5.82
CA SER A 162 14.41 -9.86 -4.73
C SER A 162 14.14 -8.52 -4.03
N LEU A 163 14.60 -8.39 -2.80
CA LEU A 163 14.57 -7.12 -2.07
C LEU A 163 15.86 -6.96 -1.28
N ASP A 164 16.55 -5.86 -1.51
CA ASP A 164 17.67 -5.42 -0.67
C ASP A 164 17.34 -4.14 0.10
N ARG A 165 18.21 -3.79 1.04
CA ARG A 165 18.07 -2.58 1.85
C ARG A 165 18.08 -1.30 1.00
N SER A 166 18.82 -1.29 -0.10
CA SER A 166 18.91 -0.16 -1.00
C SER A 166 17.60 0.08 -1.75
N ASP A 167 16.89 -0.98 -2.18
CA ASP A 167 15.57 -0.88 -2.80
C ASP A 167 14.55 -0.20 -1.87
N VAL A 168 14.58 -0.60 -0.58
CA VAL A 168 13.74 0.00 0.46
C VAL A 168 14.09 1.48 0.63
N TRP A 169 15.39 1.81 0.70
CA TRP A 169 15.85 3.19 0.83
C TRP A 169 15.43 4.07 -0.36
N HIS A 170 15.66 3.61 -1.59
CA HIS A 170 15.25 4.34 -2.80
C HIS A 170 13.74 4.58 -2.83
N THR A 171 12.94 3.61 -2.38
CA THR A 171 11.49 3.77 -2.30
C THR A 171 11.09 4.79 -1.24
N VAL A 172 11.74 4.79 -0.07
CA VAL A 172 11.52 5.79 0.98
C VAL A 172 11.82 7.20 0.46
N GLU A 173 12.94 7.37 -0.25
CA GLU A 173 13.31 8.66 -0.85
C GLU A 173 12.30 9.10 -1.92
N ALA A 174 11.83 8.18 -2.76
CA ALA A 174 10.78 8.47 -3.73
C ALA A 174 9.45 8.87 -3.05
N ASN A 175 9.03 8.17 -2.00
CA ASN A 175 7.82 8.53 -1.24
C ASN A 175 7.96 9.91 -0.57
N LYS A 176 9.12 10.22 0.02
CA LYS A 176 9.43 11.56 0.58
C LYS A 176 9.31 12.63 -0.50
N ALA A 177 9.94 12.42 -1.66
CA ALA A 177 9.89 13.35 -2.78
C ALA A 177 8.46 13.55 -3.29
N TYR A 178 7.66 12.48 -3.36
CA TYR A 178 6.22 12.58 -3.67
C TYR A 178 5.50 13.46 -2.66
N LEU A 179 5.63 13.21 -1.35
CA LEU A 179 4.95 14.01 -0.33
C LEU A 179 5.31 15.50 -0.42
N LEU A 180 6.60 15.81 -0.59
CA LEU A 180 7.05 17.20 -0.74
C LEU A 180 6.50 17.86 -2.02
N ARG A 181 6.35 17.10 -3.11
CA ARG A 181 5.81 17.59 -4.38
C ARG A 181 4.31 17.85 -4.34
N VAL A 182 3.54 17.04 -3.62
CA VAL A 182 2.06 17.13 -3.57
C VAL A 182 1.52 18.04 -2.48
N MET A 183 2.41 18.57 -1.64
CA MET A 183 2.09 19.61 -0.68
C MET A 183 1.65 20.88 -1.42
N HIS A 184 0.55 21.49 -0.97
CA HIS A 184 0.09 22.75 -1.56
C HIS A 184 1.14 23.85 -1.34
N PRO A 185 1.57 24.58 -2.39
CA PRO A 185 2.74 25.47 -2.31
C PRO A 185 2.56 26.65 -1.36
N GLU A 186 1.35 27.19 -1.23
CA GLU A 186 1.08 28.34 -0.34
C GLU A 186 0.59 27.90 1.04
N MET A 187 -0.45 27.07 1.07
CA MET A 187 -1.10 26.63 2.31
C MET A 187 -0.37 25.50 3.04
N HIS A 188 0.58 24.80 2.41
CA HIS A 188 1.33 23.67 2.98
C HIS A 188 0.46 22.50 3.48
N GLY A 189 -0.82 22.47 3.09
CA GLY A 189 -1.74 21.37 3.35
C GLY A 189 -1.74 20.34 2.22
N PHE A 190 -2.36 19.19 2.49
CA PHE A 190 -2.37 18.04 1.59
C PHE A 190 -3.78 17.64 1.20
N SER A 191 -4.00 17.42 -0.09
CA SER A 191 -5.22 16.84 -0.63
C SER A 191 -5.35 15.34 -0.30
N LYS A 192 -6.54 14.78 -0.50
CA LYS A 192 -6.80 13.36 -0.20
C LYS A 192 -6.13 12.41 -1.19
N LYS A 193 -6.23 12.75 -2.47
CA LYS A 193 -5.76 11.92 -3.57
C LYS A 193 -5.33 12.77 -4.76
N TYR A 194 -4.35 12.28 -5.48
CA TYR A 194 -4.08 12.65 -6.86
C TYR A 194 -4.89 11.72 -7.77
N ASP A 195 -5.68 12.30 -8.68
CA ASP A 195 -6.44 11.56 -9.67
C ASP A 195 -5.63 11.53 -10.98
N ILE A 196 -5.17 10.35 -11.39
CA ILE A 196 -4.21 10.21 -12.50
C ILE A 196 -4.90 10.52 -13.82
N ILE A 197 -6.13 10.03 -14.00
CA ILE A 197 -6.93 10.25 -15.21
C ILE A 197 -7.23 11.75 -15.39
N ARG A 198 -7.53 12.46 -14.29
CA ARG A 198 -7.78 13.91 -14.34
C ARG A 198 -6.50 14.75 -14.34
N GLY A 199 -5.35 14.17 -14.02
CA GLY A 199 -4.08 14.89 -13.84
C GLY A 199 -4.13 15.94 -12.73
N GLY A 200 -4.69 15.64 -11.55
CA GLY A 200 -4.74 16.65 -10.48
C GLY A 200 -5.38 16.26 -9.15
N PHE A 201 -5.33 17.19 -8.19
CA PHE A 201 -5.84 17.05 -6.83
C PHE A 201 -7.24 17.65 -6.63
N ASP A 202 -8.02 17.14 -5.67
CA ASP A 202 -9.25 17.81 -5.26
C ASP A 202 -8.98 19.20 -4.67
N ASP A 203 -9.93 20.13 -4.81
CA ASP A 203 -9.85 21.52 -4.32
C ASP A 203 -9.94 21.61 -2.78
N ARG A 204 -9.59 20.53 -2.06
CA ARG A 204 -9.72 20.42 -0.62
C ARG A 204 -8.46 19.86 0.02
N LEU A 205 -7.84 20.70 0.83
CA LEU A 205 -6.78 20.27 1.74
C LEU A 205 -7.44 19.63 2.96
N ARG A 206 -6.97 18.46 3.40
CA ARG A 206 -7.54 17.78 4.57
C ARG A 206 -6.53 17.73 5.69
N THR A 207 -6.99 18.13 6.86
CA THR A 207 -6.16 18.22 8.06
C THR A 207 -5.57 16.86 8.43
N ILE A 208 -6.34 15.78 8.25
CA ILE A 208 -5.87 14.42 8.53
C ILE A 208 -4.72 13.95 7.64
N TYR A 209 -4.76 14.29 6.34
CA TYR A 209 -3.71 13.90 5.40
C TYR A 209 -2.49 14.82 5.54
N THR A 210 -2.72 16.09 5.89
CA THR A 210 -1.65 17.02 6.23
C THR A 210 -0.89 16.56 7.48
N SER A 211 -1.61 16.22 8.55
CA SER A 211 -1.03 15.66 9.78
C SER A 211 -0.31 14.34 9.54
N SER A 212 -0.90 13.41 8.76
CA SER A 212 -0.24 12.14 8.45
C SER A 212 1.04 12.35 7.63
N SER A 213 1.03 13.28 6.66
CA SER A 213 2.20 13.59 5.83
C SER A 213 3.32 14.20 6.65
N LEU A 214 3.00 15.16 7.55
CA LEU A 214 3.99 15.73 8.46
C LEU A 214 4.59 14.66 9.38
N TYR A 215 3.75 13.80 9.97
CA TYR A 215 4.23 12.69 10.80
C TYR A 215 5.17 11.75 10.02
N SER A 216 4.85 11.43 8.77
CA SER A 216 5.71 10.63 7.90
C SER A 216 7.02 11.32 7.57
N LEU A 217 6.99 12.61 7.22
CA LEU A 217 8.19 13.40 6.95
C LEU A 217 9.09 13.50 8.18
N LEU A 218 8.52 13.64 9.39
CA LEU A 218 9.28 13.60 10.65
C LEU A 218 9.98 12.24 10.83
N ARG A 219 9.30 11.13 10.53
CA ARG A 219 9.89 9.78 10.61
C ARG A 219 11.02 9.57 9.61
N VAL A 220 10.84 10.00 8.36
CA VAL A 220 11.89 9.91 7.32
C VAL A 220 13.09 10.76 7.72
N ASN A 221 12.86 11.99 8.15
CA ASN A 221 13.91 12.93 8.55
C ASN A 221 14.67 12.48 9.83
N ALA A 222 14.07 11.62 10.64
CA ALA A 222 14.74 10.96 11.76
C ALA A 222 15.69 9.82 11.31
N LEU A 223 15.53 9.26 10.10
CA LEU A 223 16.52 8.33 9.51
C LEU A 223 17.71 9.08 8.94
N GLN A 224 17.42 10.11 8.16
CA GLN A 224 18.42 10.96 7.53
C GLN A 224 17.86 12.37 7.48
N THR A 225 18.55 13.29 8.16
CA THR A 225 18.15 14.69 8.16
C THR A 225 18.23 15.26 6.75
N ASP A 226 17.15 15.91 6.33
CA ASP A 226 16.99 16.53 5.02
C ASP A 226 16.55 18.00 5.21
N PRO A 227 17.38 18.98 4.79
CA PRO A 227 17.05 20.39 4.90
C PRO A 227 15.73 20.77 4.22
N GLN A 228 15.34 20.09 3.14
CA GLN A 228 14.07 20.35 2.47
C GLN A 228 12.89 19.92 3.34
N VAL A 229 13.03 18.83 4.09
CA VAL A 229 12.01 18.42 5.06
C VAL A 229 11.95 19.39 6.22
N GLU A 230 13.09 19.71 6.83
CA GLU A 230 13.17 20.64 7.97
C GLU A 230 12.55 22.01 7.64
N ALA A 231 12.81 22.55 6.45
CA ALA A 231 12.23 23.82 6.00
C ALA A 231 10.70 23.81 5.90
N ASN A 232 10.07 22.64 5.77
CA ASN A 232 8.62 22.50 5.62
C ASN A 232 7.91 22.04 6.90
N ILE A 233 8.62 21.64 7.96
CA ILE A 233 7.98 21.18 9.21
C ILE A 233 7.07 22.25 9.80
N GLU A 234 7.59 23.47 10.01
CA GLU A 234 6.84 24.56 10.64
C GLU A 234 5.66 25.04 9.76
N PRO A 235 5.83 25.32 8.46
CA PRO A 235 4.69 25.69 7.59
C PRO A 235 3.56 24.66 7.57
N ILE A 236 3.88 23.36 7.52
CA ILE A 236 2.86 22.31 7.56
C ILE A 236 2.18 22.27 8.93
N ALA A 237 2.95 22.42 10.02
CA ALA A 237 2.42 22.47 11.37
C ALA A 237 1.49 23.68 11.58
N ASP A 238 1.85 24.84 11.05
CA ASP A 238 1.04 26.06 11.10
C ASP A 238 -0.30 25.87 10.37
N PHE A 239 -0.32 25.19 9.21
CA PHE A 239 -1.58 24.81 8.58
C PHE A 239 -2.45 23.96 9.52
N ILE A 240 -1.88 22.92 10.13
CA ILE A 240 -2.60 22.04 11.06
C ILE A 240 -3.18 22.86 12.21
N LEU A 241 -2.36 23.67 12.89
CA LEU A 241 -2.78 24.52 14.00
C LEU A 241 -3.88 25.52 13.58
N SER A 242 -3.79 26.07 12.37
CA SER A 242 -4.83 26.95 11.83
C SER A 242 -6.19 26.26 11.74
N MET A 243 -6.22 24.93 11.58
CA MET A 243 -7.46 24.15 11.49
C MET A 243 -8.12 23.90 12.85
N GLN A 244 -7.49 24.29 13.96
CA GLN A 244 -8.05 24.17 15.30
C GLN A 244 -9.07 25.27 15.59
N LYS A 245 -10.23 24.88 16.13
CA LYS A 245 -11.27 25.80 16.58
C LYS A 245 -10.89 26.39 17.95
N GLN A 246 -10.97 27.72 18.06
CA GLN A 246 -10.57 28.46 19.27
C GLN A 246 -11.74 28.79 20.21
N ASP A 247 -12.97 28.72 19.70
CA ASP A 247 -14.18 29.18 20.40
C ASP A 247 -15.04 28.02 20.90
N ALA A 248 -15.71 28.24 22.03
CA ALA A 248 -16.73 27.33 22.55
C ALA A 248 -17.92 27.18 21.56
N PRO A 249 -18.65 26.04 21.59
CA PRO A 249 -18.41 24.87 22.44
C PRO A 249 -17.39 23.88 21.88
N TYR A 250 -16.84 24.12 20.68
CA TYR A 250 -15.95 23.18 19.98
C TYR A 250 -14.46 23.54 20.10
N ARG A 251 -14.08 24.31 21.13
CA ARG A 251 -12.68 24.69 21.35
C ARG A 251 -11.82 23.43 21.41
N GLY A 252 -10.72 23.43 20.65
CA GLY A 252 -9.79 22.30 20.55
C GLY A 252 -10.05 21.38 19.35
N ALA A 253 -11.27 21.35 18.81
CA ALA A 253 -11.60 20.51 17.66
C ALA A 253 -10.91 21.00 16.38
N PHE A 254 -10.42 20.07 15.57
CA PHE A 254 -9.84 20.35 14.25
C PHE A 254 -10.87 20.11 13.15
N HIS A 255 -11.03 21.13 12.30
CA HIS A 255 -11.83 21.04 11.07
C HIS A 255 -11.29 19.94 10.15
N TYR A 256 -12.18 19.19 9.51
CA TYR A 256 -11.78 18.07 8.64
C TYR A 256 -11.04 18.51 7.37
N SER A 257 -11.52 19.58 6.73
CA SER A 257 -10.95 20.07 5.47
C SER A 257 -11.07 21.57 5.31
N TYR A 258 -10.22 22.12 4.44
CA TYR A 258 -10.19 23.50 3.98
C TYR A 258 -10.49 23.51 2.49
N ASP A 259 -11.49 24.28 2.07
CA ASP A 259 -11.89 24.41 0.67
C ASP A 259 -11.12 25.55 0.01
N LEU A 260 -10.28 25.22 -0.98
CA LEU A 260 -9.40 26.18 -1.65
C LEU A 260 -10.17 27.22 -2.46
N ARG A 261 -11.42 26.93 -2.86
CA ARG A 261 -12.21 27.83 -3.70
C ARG A 261 -12.92 28.90 -2.89
N THR A 262 -13.42 28.53 -1.71
CA THR A 262 -14.18 29.44 -0.85
C THR A 262 -13.34 30.02 0.29
N GLY A 263 -12.20 29.42 0.59
CA GLY A 263 -11.38 29.74 1.75
C GLY A 263 -12.02 29.31 3.08
N GLU A 264 -13.07 28.49 3.03
CA GLU A 264 -13.82 28.07 4.20
C GLU A 264 -13.33 26.73 4.78
N LYS A 265 -13.41 26.61 6.10
CA LYS A 265 -13.19 25.35 6.81
C LYS A 265 -14.50 24.57 6.91
N GLU A 266 -14.45 23.28 6.58
CA GLU A 266 -15.60 22.39 6.69
C GLU A 266 -16.10 22.33 8.13
N ARG A 267 -17.40 22.54 8.35
CA ARG A 267 -18.04 22.44 9.67
C ARG A 267 -18.24 20.98 10.09
N ARG A 268 -17.13 20.26 10.24
CA ARG A 268 -17.08 18.84 10.59
C ARG A 268 -15.81 18.54 11.38
N PHE A 269 -15.97 17.83 12.48
CA PHE A 269 -14.91 17.43 13.41
C PHE A 269 -14.95 15.91 13.62
N PRO A 270 -14.27 15.12 12.76
CA PRO A 270 -14.17 13.68 12.96
C PRO A 270 -13.26 13.35 14.13
N VAL A 271 -13.70 12.44 15.03
CA VAL A 271 -12.91 12.12 16.22
C VAL A 271 -11.59 11.45 15.85
N GLY A 272 -11.60 10.56 14.84
CA GLY A 272 -10.38 9.92 14.35
C GLY A 272 -9.38 10.89 13.71
N THR A 273 -9.87 11.98 13.09
CA THR A 273 -8.99 13.03 12.57
C THR A 273 -8.28 13.75 13.72
N ASN A 274 -9.03 14.15 14.73
CA ASN A 274 -8.48 14.81 15.92
C ASN A 274 -7.48 13.92 16.64
N ALA A 275 -7.80 12.63 16.83
CA ALA A 275 -6.93 11.66 17.47
C ALA A 275 -5.58 11.47 16.74
N LYS A 276 -5.59 11.38 15.40
CA LYS A 276 -4.34 11.31 14.62
C LYS A 276 -3.54 12.61 14.65
N ILE A 277 -4.21 13.76 14.71
CA ILE A 277 -3.55 15.06 14.89
C ILE A 277 -2.84 15.11 16.25
N LEU A 278 -3.43 14.57 17.33
CA LEU A 278 -2.75 14.45 18.62
C LEU A 278 -1.41 13.72 18.50
N MET A 279 -1.36 12.61 17.75
CA MET A 279 -0.13 11.85 17.55
C MET A 279 0.95 12.68 16.85
N THR A 280 0.56 13.52 15.90
CA THR A 280 1.50 14.39 15.15
C THR A 280 1.99 15.55 16.01
N LEU A 281 1.07 16.22 16.72
CA LEU A 281 1.43 17.30 17.64
C LEU A 281 2.31 16.81 18.79
N ALA A 282 2.08 15.59 19.27
CA ALA A 282 2.95 14.94 20.24
C ALA A 282 4.37 14.75 19.69
N ALA A 283 4.51 14.20 18.48
CA ALA A 283 5.81 14.03 17.84
C ALA A 283 6.53 15.36 17.58
N LEU A 284 5.79 16.41 17.18
CA LEU A 284 6.32 17.76 17.02
C LEU A 284 6.83 18.33 18.35
N TYR A 285 6.03 18.20 19.41
CA TYR A 285 6.44 18.65 20.75
C TYR A 285 7.67 17.90 21.25
N GLU A 286 7.75 16.58 21.05
CA GLU A 286 8.92 15.79 21.45
C GLU A 286 10.19 16.24 20.72
N LYS A 287 10.10 16.54 19.41
CA LYS A 287 11.22 17.01 18.59
C LYS A 287 11.65 18.43 18.92
N SER A 288 10.70 19.36 19.02
CA SER A 288 10.97 20.81 19.08
C SER A 288 10.90 21.41 20.48
N ARG A 289 10.15 20.79 21.39
CA ARG A 289 9.74 21.32 22.70
C ARG A 289 8.97 22.64 22.61
N ASP A 290 8.41 22.99 21.46
CA ASP A 290 7.54 24.15 21.30
C ASP A 290 6.17 23.90 21.96
N SER A 291 5.82 24.74 22.95
CA SER A 291 4.62 24.56 23.76
C SER A 291 3.33 24.69 22.95
N ARG A 292 3.35 25.39 21.81
CA ARG A 292 2.18 25.53 20.92
C ARG A 292 1.59 24.17 20.54
N TYR A 293 2.45 23.19 20.28
CA TYR A 293 2.02 21.86 19.88
C TYR A 293 1.41 21.07 21.04
N LEU A 294 2.01 21.16 22.23
CA LEU A 294 1.46 20.52 23.43
C LEU A 294 0.12 21.15 23.82
N GLU A 295 0.02 22.48 23.83
CA GLU A 295 -1.20 23.21 24.16
C GLU A 295 -2.34 22.86 23.20
N ALA A 296 -2.06 22.84 21.89
CA ALA A 296 -3.02 22.43 20.88
C ALA A 296 -3.44 20.95 21.04
N ALA A 297 -2.50 20.06 21.35
CA ALA A 297 -2.79 18.65 21.59
C ALA A 297 -3.66 18.46 22.85
N VAL A 298 -3.35 19.17 23.94
CA VAL A 298 -4.16 19.15 25.16
C VAL A 298 -5.57 19.65 24.89
N ALA A 299 -5.73 20.77 24.16
CA ALA A 299 -7.05 21.30 23.84
C ALA A 299 -7.90 20.31 23.01
N ALA A 300 -7.29 19.60 22.05
CA ALA A 300 -7.97 18.57 21.28
C ALA A 300 -8.28 17.31 22.09
N GLY A 301 -7.40 16.90 23.01
CA GLY A 301 -7.66 15.84 23.98
C GLY A 301 -8.86 16.18 24.87
N ASP A 302 -8.91 17.40 25.40
CA ASP A 302 -10.00 17.90 26.22
C ASP A 302 -11.33 17.93 25.44
N TRP A 303 -11.30 18.34 24.18
CA TRP A 303 -12.47 18.28 23.30
C TRP A 303 -12.94 16.83 23.07
N LEU A 304 -12.03 15.90 22.78
CA LEU A 304 -12.38 14.49 22.63
C LEU A 304 -13.04 13.95 23.91
N LEU A 305 -12.45 14.20 25.08
CA LEU A 305 -13.01 13.76 26.37
C LEU A 305 -14.40 14.32 26.63
N SER A 306 -14.72 15.51 26.12
CA SER A 306 -16.09 16.07 26.21
C SER A 306 -17.14 15.26 25.44
N LEU A 307 -16.72 14.43 24.49
CA LEU A 307 -17.58 13.54 23.69
C LEU A 307 -17.61 12.11 24.22
N GLN A 308 -16.80 11.78 25.24
CA GLN A 308 -16.72 10.42 25.76
C GLN A 308 -18.04 10.00 26.39
N LYS A 309 -18.59 8.88 25.94
CA LYS A 309 -19.82 8.29 26.47
C LYS A 309 -19.59 7.59 27.81
N PRO A 310 -20.64 7.31 28.60
CA PRO A 310 -20.51 6.59 29.86
C PRO A 310 -19.83 5.22 29.75
N ASP A 311 -19.97 4.54 28.61
CA ASP A 311 -19.35 3.25 28.32
C ASP A 311 -17.89 3.36 27.83
N GLY A 312 -17.32 4.57 27.83
CA GLY A 312 -15.95 4.86 27.40
C GLY A 312 -15.78 5.09 25.89
N SER A 313 -16.80 4.80 25.08
CA SER A 313 -16.73 4.99 23.63
C SER A 313 -16.86 6.44 23.19
N PHE A 314 -16.51 6.70 21.93
CA PHE A 314 -16.61 8.01 21.28
C PHE A 314 -17.50 7.92 20.03
N PRO A 315 -18.27 8.98 19.73
CA PRO A 315 -19.01 9.10 18.47
C PRO A 315 -18.05 9.21 17.28
N VAL A 316 -18.55 9.08 16.07
CA VAL A 316 -17.73 9.14 14.85
C VAL A 316 -17.29 10.57 14.50
N ASP A 317 -18.22 11.52 14.58
CA ASP A 317 -17.96 12.92 14.31
C ASP A 317 -19.02 13.84 14.92
N VAL A 318 -18.67 15.13 15.00
CA VAL A 318 -19.60 16.24 15.20
C VAL A 318 -19.61 17.08 13.94
N ALA A 319 -20.77 17.29 13.31
CA ALA A 319 -20.85 17.96 12.02
C ALA A 319 -22.08 18.86 11.90
N TRP A 320 -21.99 19.89 11.06
CA TRP A 320 -23.12 20.71 10.70
C TRP A 320 -23.98 19.99 9.65
N ARG A 321 -25.19 19.57 10.02
CA ARG A 321 -26.17 18.89 9.18
C ARG A 321 -27.55 19.49 9.39
N ASN A 322 -28.36 19.58 8.34
CA ASN A 322 -29.75 20.03 8.42
C ASN A 322 -29.96 21.36 9.17
N GLY A 323 -29.01 22.31 9.04
CA GLY A 323 -29.10 23.63 9.66
C GLY A 323 -28.67 23.69 11.14
N GLY A 324 -28.08 22.63 11.70
CA GLY A 324 -27.56 22.62 13.06
C GLY A 324 -26.35 21.71 13.23
N TRP A 325 -25.74 21.75 14.41
CA TRP A 325 -24.70 20.79 14.80
C TRP A 325 -25.35 19.48 15.24
N ASP A 326 -24.82 18.38 14.74
CA ASP A 326 -25.30 17.03 14.98
C ASP A 326 -24.11 16.09 15.27
N THR A 327 -24.30 15.17 16.21
CA THR A 327 -23.30 14.19 16.61
C THR A 327 -23.68 12.84 16.01
N ASN A 328 -22.77 12.25 15.23
CA ASN A 328 -22.97 10.90 14.74
C ASN A 328 -22.60 9.88 15.83
N GLU A 329 -23.61 9.39 16.53
CA GLU A 329 -23.47 8.51 17.68
C GLU A 329 -23.02 7.07 17.36
N ALA A 330 -22.87 6.70 16.09
CA ALA A 330 -22.42 5.36 15.69
C ALA A 330 -21.04 5.00 16.25
N PHE A 331 -20.80 3.70 16.43
CA PHE A 331 -19.53 3.18 16.94
C PHE A 331 -18.63 2.74 15.78
N SER A 332 -17.44 3.35 15.69
CA SER A 332 -16.38 2.87 14.83
C SER A 332 -15.21 2.38 15.69
N LEU A 333 -14.90 1.08 15.59
CA LEU A 333 -13.75 0.47 16.24
C LEU A 333 -12.47 1.16 15.80
N PHE A 334 -12.34 1.43 14.51
CA PHE A 334 -11.20 2.14 13.92
C PHE A 334 -10.97 3.53 14.53
N TYR A 335 -12.00 4.37 14.62
CA TYR A 335 -11.85 5.71 15.21
C TYR A 335 -11.63 5.65 16.72
N ASN A 336 -12.28 4.73 17.42
CA ASN A 336 -12.07 4.56 18.85
C ASN A 336 -10.63 4.09 19.14
N CYS A 337 -10.09 3.13 18.39
CA CYS A 337 -8.68 2.73 18.53
C CYS A 337 -7.71 3.90 18.28
N GLN A 338 -8.00 4.77 17.29
CA GLN A 338 -7.23 6.00 17.09
C GLN A 338 -7.27 6.91 18.31
N VAL A 339 -8.45 7.09 18.92
CA VAL A 339 -8.60 7.89 20.15
C VAL A 339 -7.81 7.29 21.31
N LEU A 340 -7.83 5.97 21.50
CA LEU A 340 -7.03 5.31 22.53
C LEU A 340 -5.54 5.57 22.33
N THR A 341 -5.02 5.39 21.11
CA THR A 341 -3.63 5.75 20.78
C THR A 341 -3.35 7.23 21.06
N GLY A 342 -4.21 8.13 20.59
CA GLY A 342 -4.03 9.57 20.72
C GLY A 342 -4.00 10.05 22.17
N LEU A 343 -4.96 9.60 22.98
CA LEU A 343 -5.01 9.91 24.42
C LEU A 343 -3.83 9.28 25.18
N SER A 344 -3.41 8.07 24.81
CA SER A 344 -2.29 7.41 25.48
C SER A 344 -0.97 8.15 25.26
N ARG A 345 -0.69 8.54 24.01
CA ARG A 345 0.49 9.34 23.67
C ARG A 345 0.42 10.74 24.26
N LEU A 346 -0.75 11.38 24.26
CA LEU A 346 -0.96 12.68 24.88
C LEU A 346 -0.70 12.63 26.40
N TYR A 347 -1.16 11.59 27.09
CA TYR A 347 -0.84 11.40 28.51
C TYR A 347 0.67 11.25 28.72
N GLY A 348 1.36 10.45 27.88
CA GLY A 348 2.80 10.27 27.96
C GLY A 348 3.62 11.57 27.92
N ILE A 349 3.17 12.57 27.16
CA ILE A 349 3.87 13.87 27.05
C ILE A 349 3.34 14.96 27.99
N SER A 350 2.10 14.86 28.46
CA SER A 350 1.44 15.89 29.28
C SER A 350 1.38 15.56 30.76
N GLY A 351 1.40 14.27 31.12
CA GLY A 351 1.17 13.78 32.48
C GLY A 351 -0.24 14.06 33.03
N ALA A 352 -1.18 14.54 32.20
CA ALA A 352 -2.49 14.95 32.66
C ALA A 352 -3.41 13.76 32.90
N GLN A 353 -3.69 13.46 34.18
CA GLN A 353 -4.44 12.28 34.63
C GLN A 353 -5.76 12.03 33.91
N ARG A 354 -6.51 13.09 33.58
CA ARG A 354 -7.80 12.96 32.86
C ARG A 354 -7.68 12.25 31.50
N HIS A 355 -6.54 12.37 30.82
CA HIS A 355 -6.29 11.67 29.55
C HIS A 355 -6.05 10.18 29.78
N LEU A 356 -5.34 9.82 30.85
CA LEU A 356 -5.19 8.42 31.29
C LEU A 356 -6.56 7.85 31.67
N ASP A 357 -7.34 8.55 32.51
CA ASP A 357 -8.68 8.08 32.92
C ASP A 357 -9.61 7.84 31.72
N GLY A 358 -9.58 8.76 30.74
CA GLY A 358 -10.33 8.62 29.49
C GLY A 358 -9.84 7.44 28.64
N ALA A 359 -8.52 7.28 28.50
CA ALA A 359 -7.91 6.15 27.80
C ALA A 359 -8.26 4.81 28.47
N SER A 360 -8.18 4.72 29.79
CA SER A 360 -8.48 3.50 30.55
C SER A 360 -9.93 3.05 30.38
N LYS A 361 -10.91 3.97 30.42
CA LYS A 361 -12.32 3.62 30.16
C LYS A 361 -12.51 3.02 28.77
N LEU A 362 -11.88 3.62 27.76
CA LEU A 362 -11.96 3.13 26.40
C LEU A 362 -11.23 1.78 26.24
N ALA A 363 -10.05 1.63 26.85
CA ALA A 363 -9.31 0.37 26.85
C ALA A 363 -10.15 -0.75 27.47
N THR A 364 -10.82 -0.51 28.61
CA THR A 364 -11.75 -1.49 29.21
C THR A 364 -12.83 -1.93 28.23
N LYS A 365 -13.47 -1.00 27.51
CA LYS A 365 -14.46 -1.35 26.49
C LYS A 365 -13.87 -2.22 25.38
N LEU A 366 -12.72 -1.81 24.82
CA LEU A 366 -12.07 -2.53 23.72
C LEU A 366 -11.58 -3.92 24.13
N LEU A 367 -11.07 -4.07 25.35
CA LEU A 367 -10.67 -5.36 25.92
C LEU A 367 -11.89 -6.28 26.10
N GLY A 368 -13.01 -5.74 26.60
CA GLY A 368 -14.28 -6.48 26.67
C GLY A 368 -14.74 -6.99 25.30
N MET A 369 -14.61 -6.18 24.25
CA MET A 369 -14.91 -6.64 22.88
C MET A 369 -14.01 -7.80 22.44
N VAL A 370 -12.71 -7.79 22.78
CA VAL A 370 -11.82 -8.92 22.47
C VAL A 370 -12.21 -10.18 23.23
N GLU A 371 -12.62 -10.03 24.49
CA GLU A 371 -13.10 -11.16 25.30
C GLU A 371 -14.38 -11.78 24.73
N GLU A 372 -15.28 -10.96 24.19
CA GLU A 372 -16.55 -11.40 23.60
C GLU A 372 -16.41 -11.97 22.18
N ASP A 373 -15.70 -11.25 21.30
CA ASP A 373 -15.66 -11.52 19.85
C ASP A 373 -14.35 -12.17 19.38
N GLY A 374 -13.34 -12.28 20.26
CA GLY A 374 -12.01 -12.77 19.94
C GLY A 374 -11.10 -11.71 19.33
N TYR A 375 -9.99 -12.16 18.73
CA TYR A 375 -8.90 -11.26 18.29
C TYR A 375 -9.09 -10.64 16.90
N LEU A 376 -10.12 -11.06 16.17
CA LEU A 376 -10.43 -10.57 14.83
C LEU A 376 -11.79 -9.86 14.86
N LEU A 377 -11.75 -8.56 15.13
CA LEU A 377 -12.96 -7.78 15.41
C LEU A 377 -13.62 -7.20 14.15
N ARG A 378 -14.89 -6.83 14.32
CA ARG A 378 -15.74 -6.14 13.34
C ARG A 378 -16.47 -4.98 14.03
N ASP A 379 -17.03 -4.07 13.24
CA ASP A 379 -17.87 -2.98 13.76
C ASP A 379 -19.04 -2.66 12.81
N GLU A 380 -19.84 -1.65 13.16
CA GLU A 380 -21.01 -1.21 12.39
C GLU A 380 -20.65 -0.74 10.97
N TYR A 381 -19.43 -0.23 10.79
CA TYR A 381 -18.92 0.26 9.51
C TYR A 381 -18.28 -0.85 8.68
N ARG A 382 -17.81 -1.91 9.34
CA ARG A 382 -17.08 -3.04 8.79
C ARG A 382 -17.68 -4.32 9.36
N PRO A 383 -18.81 -4.79 8.81
CA PRO A 383 -19.54 -5.94 9.36
C PRO A 383 -18.83 -7.27 9.13
N LYS A 384 -17.83 -7.29 8.25
CA LYS A 384 -16.93 -8.43 8.05
C LYS A 384 -15.67 -8.20 8.88
N VAL A 385 -15.12 -9.27 9.43
CA VAL A 385 -13.78 -9.28 10.00
C VAL A 385 -12.83 -8.63 8.99
N GLU A 386 -12.09 -7.62 9.44
CA GLU A 386 -11.13 -6.89 8.61
C GLU A 386 -9.86 -6.57 9.38
N SER A 387 -8.72 -6.90 8.76
CA SER A 387 -7.37 -6.72 9.26
C SER A 387 -7.04 -5.27 9.64
N ILE A 388 -7.66 -4.29 8.97
CA ILE A 388 -7.43 -2.87 9.26
C ILE A 388 -7.94 -2.50 10.66
N SER A 389 -9.15 -2.91 11.05
CA SER A 389 -9.68 -2.54 12.37
C SER A 389 -8.91 -3.23 13.50
N THR A 390 -8.60 -4.52 13.34
CA THR A 390 -7.82 -5.26 14.33
C THR A 390 -6.38 -4.74 14.46
N SER A 391 -5.75 -4.29 13.38
CA SER A 391 -4.41 -3.68 13.47
C SER A 391 -4.43 -2.35 14.22
N TRP A 392 -5.48 -1.55 14.07
CA TRP A 392 -5.69 -0.37 14.93
C TRP A 392 -5.88 -0.74 16.39
N LEU A 393 -6.62 -1.80 16.70
CA LEU A 393 -6.74 -2.30 18.06
C LEU A 393 -5.35 -2.69 18.62
N ALA A 394 -4.58 -3.49 17.88
CA ALA A 394 -3.24 -3.92 18.30
C ALA A 394 -2.31 -2.73 18.58
N MET A 395 -2.26 -1.74 17.68
CA MET A 395 -1.49 -0.50 17.91
C MET A 395 -1.97 0.25 19.14
N SER A 396 -3.28 0.38 19.33
CA SER A 396 -3.85 1.16 20.43
C SER A 396 -3.60 0.53 21.80
N LEU A 397 -3.68 -0.80 21.89
CA LEU A 397 -3.35 -1.54 23.09
C LEU A 397 -1.84 -1.55 23.37
N LEU A 398 -1.00 -1.57 22.33
CA LEU A 398 0.44 -1.36 22.46
C LEU A 398 0.73 0.02 23.07
N ASP A 399 0.18 1.09 22.51
CA ASP A 399 0.39 2.45 23.02
C ASP A 399 -0.17 2.63 24.44
N TYR A 400 -1.33 2.04 24.74
CA TYR A 400 -1.90 2.07 26.09
C TYR A 400 -1.03 1.31 27.11
N SER A 401 -0.48 0.15 26.74
CA SER A 401 0.39 -0.64 27.64
C SER A 401 1.65 0.10 28.09
N ARG A 402 2.09 1.12 27.33
CA ARG A 402 3.24 1.97 27.69
C ARG A 402 2.92 2.92 28.85
N ILE A 403 1.65 3.24 29.06
CA ILE A 403 1.19 4.15 30.12
C ILE A 403 0.44 3.43 31.24
N ASP A 404 0.03 2.18 31.01
CA ASP A 404 -0.56 1.27 32.00
C ASP A 404 0.10 -0.12 31.88
N PRO A 405 1.33 -0.29 32.39
CA PRO A 405 2.14 -1.49 32.20
C PRO A 405 1.63 -2.72 32.95
N ASP A 406 0.80 -2.53 33.98
CA ASP A 406 0.20 -3.63 34.76
C ASP A 406 -1.01 -4.25 34.03
N SER A 407 -1.48 -3.64 32.95
CA SER A 407 -2.57 -4.18 32.13
C SER A 407 -2.13 -5.36 31.26
N ASN A 408 -3.05 -6.27 30.96
CA ASN A 408 -2.83 -7.35 29.99
C ASN A 408 -2.86 -6.88 28.52
N SER A 409 -2.91 -5.57 28.28
CA SER A 409 -3.09 -4.95 26.95
C SER A 409 -1.97 -5.33 25.99
N LEU A 410 -0.73 -5.40 26.46
CA LEU A 410 0.41 -5.77 25.61
C LEU A 410 0.26 -7.20 25.08
N ASP A 411 -0.10 -8.16 25.94
CA ASP A 411 -0.30 -9.54 25.53
C ASP A 411 -1.46 -9.68 24.54
N ILE A 412 -2.54 -8.93 24.76
CA ILE A 412 -3.69 -8.92 23.85
C ILE A 412 -3.32 -8.27 22.51
N ALA A 413 -2.50 -7.21 22.50
CA ALA A 413 -1.98 -6.61 21.27
C ALA A 413 -1.20 -7.63 20.43
N PHE A 414 -0.33 -8.43 21.07
CA PHE A 414 0.39 -9.51 20.39
C PHE A 414 -0.53 -10.60 19.86
N LYS A 415 -1.55 -11.02 20.61
CA LYS A 415 -2.54 -12.01 20.13
C LYS A 415 -3.37 -11.49 18.96
N CYS A 416 -3.74 -10.21 18.97
CA CYS A 416 -4.39 -9.55 17.83
C CYS A 416 -3.47 -9.58 16.60
N LEU A 417 -2.19 -9.28 16.77
CA LEU A 417 -1.21 -9.35 15.69
C LEU A 417 -1.00 -10.77 15.17
N GLU A 418 -0.91 -11.76 16.04
CA GLU A 418 -0.79 -13.16 15.64
C GLU A 418 -1.98 -13.61 14.78
N ALA A 419 -3.19 -13.20 15.16
CA ALA A 419 -4.40 -13.47 14.37
C ALA A 419 -4.34 -12.78 13.01
N LEU A 420 -3.88 -11.52 12.94
CA LEU A 420 -3.68 -10.80 11.68
C LEU A 420 -2.69 -11.51 10.76
N LEU A 421 -1.57 -12.00 11.29
CA LEU A 421 -0.54 -12.67 10.50
C LEU A 421 -1.00 -13.97 9.85
N THR A 422 -2.11 -14.56 10.33
CA THR A 422 -2.73 -15.72 9.64
C THR A 422 -3.38 -15.33 8.30
N LEU A 423 -3.65 -14.04 8.09
CA LEU A 423 -4.28 -13.50 6.87
C LEU A 423 -3.24 -13.05 5.83
N GLN A 424 -1.95 -13.02 6.17
CA GLN A 424 -0.89 -12.65 5.23
C GLN A 424 -0.73 -13.74 4.16
N MET A 425 -0.72 -13.32 2.90
CA MET A 425 -0.52 -14.19 1.74
C MET A 425 0.99 -14.42 1.58
N THR A 426 1.44 -15.66 1.72
CA THR A 426 2.87 -16.02 1.75
C THR A 426 3.30 -16.93 0.61
N ASP A 427 2.45 -17.07 -0.43
CA ASP A 427 2.75 -17.88 -1.62
C ASP A 427 3.68 -17.08 -2.58
N PRO A 428 4.94 -17.49 -2.76
CA PRO A 428 5.87 -16.78 -3.63
C PRO A 428 5.53 -16.90 -5.13
N ASP A 429 4.71 -17.88 -5.52
CA ASP A 429 4.33 -18.11 -6.91
C ASP A 429 3.22 -17.13 -7.34
N ASP A 430 2.39 -16.65 -6.40
CA ASP A 430 1.45 -15.54 -6.63
C ASP A 430 2.11 -14.18 -6.34
N ILE A 431 3.00 -13.78 -7.25
CA ILE A 431 3.81 -12.55 -7.14
C ILE A 431 2.98 -11.26 -6.96
N LEU A 432 1.71 -11.25 -7.41
CA LEU A 432 0.82 -10.10 -7.32
C LEU A 432 0.26 -9.91 -5.91
N THR A 433 0.16 -10.98 -5.13
CA THR A 433 -0.40 -10.95 -3.78
C THR A 433 0.59 -11.34 -2.69
N TYR A 434 1.76 -11.86 -3.05
CA TYR A 434 2.79 -12.27 -2.10
C TYR A 434 3.21 -11.12 -1.17
N GLY A 435 2.96 -11.29 0.12
CA GLY A 435 3.20 -10.33 1.20
C GLY A 435 1.99 -9.47 1.57
N ARG A 436 0.90 -9.49 0.80
CA ARG A 436 -0.32 -8.73 1.09
C ARG A 436 -1.20 -9.45 2.13
N PHE A 437 -2.04 -8.74 2.85
CA PHE A 437 -3.12 -9.34 3.65
C PHE A 437 -4.34 -9.64 2.75
N SER A 438 -4.92 -10.83 2.92
CA SER A 438 -5.91 -11.41 2.00
C SER A 438 -7.22 -10.61 1.87
N ASP A 439 -7.61 -9.91 2.93
CA ASP A 439 -8.84 -9.13 3.02
C ASP A 439 -8.68 -7.65 2.63
N THR A 440 -7.45 -7.17 2.42
CA THR A 440 -7.18 -5.80 1.97
C THR A 440 -6.39 -5.74 0.67
N ARG A 441 -7.00 -5.16 -0.36
CA ARG A 441 -6.36 -4.96 -1.68
C ARG A 441 -5.64 -3.62 -1.78
N ALA A 442 -5.83 -2.72 -0.81
CA ALA A 442 -5.34 -1.36 -0.89
C ALA A 442 -3.95 -1.23 -0.25
N THR A 443 -3.08 -0.47 -0.89
CA THR A 443 -1.76 -0.11 -0.34
C THR A 443 -1.86 0.64 0.98
N SER A 444 -2.89 1.48 1.17
CA SER A 444 -3.12 2.14 2.47
C SER A 444 -3.39 1.17 3.62
N GLY A 445 -4.14 0.09 3.36
CA GLY A 445 -4.45 -0.91 4.39
C GLY A 445 -3.24 -1.77 4.73
N ASN A 446 -2.56 -2.28 3.70
CA ASN A 446 -1.34 -3.07 3.87
C ASN A 446 -0.21 -2.25 4.49
N GLY A 447 -0.01 -1.01 4.06
CA GLY A 447 0.95 -0.08 4.65
C GLY A 447 0.67 0.16 6.13
N TRP A 448 -0.61 0.36 6.51
CA TRP A 448 -0.97 0.55 7.91
C TRP A 448 -0.67 -0.69 8.75
N ILE A 449 -1.12 -1.87 8.31
CA ILE A 449 -0.85 -3.12 9.04
C ILE A 449 0.66 -3.33 9.18
N ASN A 450 1.42 -3.02 8.14
CA ASN A 450 2.87 -3.18 8.16
C ASN A 450 3.58 -2.15 9.06
N GLU A 451 3.05 -0.94 9.18
CA GLU A 451 3.46 0.04 10.19
C GLU A 451 3.22 -0.52 11.61
N VAL A 452 2.07 -1.16 11.86
CA VAL A 452 1.80 -1.84 13.14
C VAL A 452 2.77 -2.99 13.40
N VAL A 453 3.03 -3.84 12.40
CA VAL A 453 4.03 -4.92 12.50
C VAL A 453 5.40 -4.35 12.90
N SER A 454 5.82 -3.22 12.33
CA SER A 454 7.11 -2.60 12.67
C SER A 454 7.19 -2.12 14.13
N GLU A 455 6.17 -1.46 14.66
CA GLU A 455 6.15 -1.00 16.06
C GLU A 455 6.08 -2.19 17.06
N MET A 456 5.36 -3.24 16.67
CA MET A 456 5.27 -4.48 17.44
C MET A 456 6.58 -5.28 17.40
N LEU A 457 7.28 -5.31 16.26
CA LEU A 457 8.63 -5.90 16.14
C LEU A 457 9.63 -5.17 17.03
N ALA A 458 9.65 -3.83 17.00
CA ALA A 458 10.50 -3.03 17.87
C ALA A 458 10.27 -3.37 19.35
N THR A 459 9.00 -3.52 19.75
CA THR A 459 8.63 -3.87 21.11
C THR A 459 8.98 -5.32 21.45
N CYS A 460 8.80 -6.26 20.51
CA CYS A 460 9.18 -7.65 20.65
C CYS A 460 10.69 -7.78 20.94
N GLN A 461 11.52 -7.11 20.14
CA GLN A 461 12.98 -7.08 20.30
C GLN A 461 13.37 -6.42 21.63
N ALA A 462 12.81 -5.26 21.97
CA ALA A 462 13.14 -4.53 23.19
C ALA A 462 12.76 -5.28 24.48
N THR A 463 11.72 -6.11 24.43
CA THR A 463 11.24 -6.90 25.59
C THR A 463 11.75 -8.34 25.60
N GLY A 464 12.54 -8.76 24.61
CA GLY A 464 13.06 -10.13 24.52
C GLY A 464 11.96 -11.19 24.34
N ARG A 465 10.82 -10.84 23.76
CA ARG A 465 9.74 -11.79 23.47
C ARG A 465 10.17 -12.78 22.39
N THR A 466 9.59 -13.98 22.39
CA THR A 466 9.83 -14.97 21.36
C THR A 466 9.04 -14.65 20.09
N GLY A 467 9.47 -15.18 18.95
CA GLY A 467 8.73 -15.06 17.68
C GLY A 467 8.95 -13.75 16.91
N CYS A 468 9.90 -12.90 17.30
CA CYS A 468 10.18 -11.65 16.58
C CYS A 468 10.59 -11.88 15.11
N GLU A 469 11.27 -12.99 14.79
CA GLU A 469 11.63 -13.36 13.40
C GLU A 469 10.40 -13.50 12.49
N ARG A 470 9.26 -13.96 13.03
CA ARG A 470 8.00 -14.06 12.28
C ARG A 470 7.47 -12.66 11.94
N LEU A 471 7.60 -11.70 12.86
CA LEU A 471 7.21 -10.30 12.63
C LEU A 471 8.13 -9.65 11.62
N GLU A 472 9.44 -9.88 11.72
CA GLU A 472 10.43 -9.39 10.76
C GLU A 472 10.16 -9.93 9.35
N ARG A 473 9.91 -11.24 9.21
CA ARG A 473 9.53 -11.84 7.93
C ARG A 473 8.26 -11.21 7.37
N ALA A 474 7.23 -11.04 8.21
CA ALA A 474 6.00 -10.40 7.77
C ALA A 474 6.23 -8.96 7.29
N LEU A 475 7.07 -8.21 8.01
CA LEU A 475 7.46 -6.83 7.68
C LEU A 475 8.16 -6.75 6.32
N ILE A 476 9.10 -7.66 6.06
CA ILE A 476 9.83 -7.75 4.79
C ILE A 476 8.88 -8.07 3.63
N LEU A 477 8.03 -9.09 3.78
CA LEU A 477 7.12 -9.52 2.71
C LEU A 477 6.13 -8.42 2.31
N THR A 478 5.48 -7.77 3.28
CA THR A 478 4.56 -6.68 2.97
C THR A 478 5.30 -5.45 2.44
N SER A 479 6.51 -5.16 2.91
CA SER A 479 7.32 -4.04 2.35
C SER A 479 7.66 -4.28 0.90
N ARG A 480 8.07 -5.50 0.53
CA ARG A 480 8.28 -5.88 -0.87
C ARG A 480 7.04 -5.64 -1.72
N TRP A 481 5.87 -6.06 -1.22
CA TRP A 481 4.60 -5.86 -1.93
C TRP A 481 4.28 -4.37 -2.09
N LEU A 482 4.54 -3.54 -1.09
CA LEU A 482 4.34 -2.09 -1.15
C LEU A 482 5.28 -1.42 -2.16
N ILE A 483 6.55 -1.85 -2.23
CA ILE A 483 7.54 -1.36 -3.21
C ILE A 483 7.08 -1.70 -4.63
N GLN A 484 6.64 -2.94 -4.86
CA GLN A 484 6.07 -3.36 -6.14
C GLN A 484 4.85 -2.51 -6.54
N ASN A 485 4.08 -2.05 -5.56
CA ASN A 485 2.90 -1.19 -5.75
C ASN A 485 3.20 0.30 -5.53
N THR A 486 4.47 0.72 -5.66
CA THR A 486 4.87 2.12 -5.71
C THR A 486 5.10 2.52 -7.17
N TYR A 487 4.57 3.66 -7.59
CA TYR A 487 4.86 4.21 -8.90
C TYR A 487 6.34 4.55 -9.00
N SER A 488 6.97 4.06 -10.05
CA SER A 488 8.38 4.21 -10.35
C SER A 488 8.56 4.54 -11.84
N PRO A 489 9.75 4.98 -12.27
CA PRO A 489 10.02 5.16 -13.70
C PRO A 489 9.75 3.91 -14.55
N GLN A 490 9.89 2.72 -13.97
CA GLN A 490 9.72 1.43 -14.65
C GLN A 490 8.26 1.07 -14.92
N ASN A 491 7.31 1.47 -14.05
CA ASN A 491 5.91 1.04 -14.13
C ASN A 491 4.92 2.16 -14.48
N THR A 492 5.42 3.36 -14.83
CA THR A 492 4.61 4.54 -15.20
C THR A 492 4.49 4.76 -16.71
N TYR A 493 4.85 3.76 -17.53
CA TYR A 493 4.88 3.85 -19.00
C TYR A 493 3.53 4.18 -19.66
N HIS A 494 2.41 3.95 -18.97
CA HIS A 494 1.05 4.19 -19.44
C HIS A 494 0.42 5.47 -18.83
N ILE A 495 1.21 6.27 -18.12
CA ILE A 495 0.77 7.49 -17.45
C ILE A 495 1.28 8.69 -18.23
N GLU A 496 0.37 9.61 -18.56
CA GLU A 496 0.68 10.80 -19.37
C GLU A 496 1.70 11.72 -18.67
N ASP A 497 1.53 11.94 -17.36
CA ASP A 497 2.48 12.66 -16.51
C ASP A 497 3.05 11.73 -15.42
N PRO A 498 4.10 10.95 -15.74
CA PRO A 498 4.69 9.98 -14.80
C PRO A 498 5.34 10.68 -13.60
N GLU A 499 5.95 11.85 -13.80
CA GLU A 499 6.64 12.60 -12.75
C GLU A 499 5.69 13.04 -11.64
N ALA A 500 4.42 13.33 -11.96
CA ALA A 500 3.43 13.65 -10.95
C ALA A 500 3.21 12.50 -9.94
N VAL A 501 3.30 11.23 -10.38
CA VAL A 501 2.93 10.07 -9.57
C VAL A 501 4.09 9.29 -8.98
N ILE A 502 5.32 9.42 -9.51
CA ILE A 502 6.50 8.67 -9.03
C ILE A 502 6.69 8.88 -7.52
N GLY A 503 6.87 7.77 -6.79
CA GLY A 503 6.90 7.73 -5.33
C GLY A 503 5.52 7.69 -4.67
N GLY A 504 4.44 7.81 -5.43
CA GLY A 504 3.08 7.55 -4.97
C GLY A 504 2.80 6.05 -4.88
N LEU A 505 1.96 5.62 -3.94
CA LEU A 505 1.50 4.22 -3.89
C LEU A 505 0.22 4.04 -4.72
N ILE A 506 0.24 3.01 -5.56
CA ILE A 506 -0.89 2.55 -6.37
C ILE A 506 -2.01 2.19 -5.42
N ARG A 507 -3.19 2.81 -5.56
CA ARG A 507 -4.28 2.56 -4.60
C ARG A 507 -4.73 1.10 -4.62
N ASN A 508 -5.04 0.58 -5.80
CA ASN A 508 -5.34 -0.83 -6.10
C ASN A 508 -5.47 -1.01 -7.63
N GLY A 509 -5.51 -2.25 -8.13
CA GLY A 509 -5.65 -2.55 -9.57
C GLY A 509 -7.00 -2.22 -10.22
N ARG A 510 -7.82 -1.34 -9.62
CA ARG A 510 -9.07 -0.81 -10.20
C ARG A 510 -9.15 0.71 -10.18
N GLU A 511 -8.32 1.38 -9.40
CA GLU A 511 -8.35 2.83 -9.21
C GLU A 511 -6.96 3.41 -9.45
N GLU A 512 -6.79 4.03 -10.62
CA GLU A 512 -5.59 4.82 -10.99
C GLU A 512 -5.61 6.16 -10.26
N ALA A 513 -5.24 6.11 -8.98
CA ALA A 513 -5.11 7.27 -8.12
C ALA A 513 -4.04 7.00 -7.08
N VAL A 514 -3.32 8.06 -6.69
CA VAL A 514 -2.44 8.01 -5.52
C VAL A 514 -3.18 8.59 -4.33
N ARG A 515 -3.30 7.82 -3.26
CA ARG A 515 -3.86 8.30 -1.99
C ARG A 515 -2.75 8.77 -1.05
N THR A 516 -2.88 9.96 -0.49
CA THR A 516 -1.87 10.52 0.41
C THR A 516 -1.64 9.62 1.63
N ASP A 517 -2.70 9.04 2.21
CA ASP A 517 -2.54 8.11 3.33
C ASP A 517 -1.90 6.77 2.95
N ALA A 518 -2.02 6.33 1.69
CA ALA A 518 -1.28 5.16 1.23
C ALA A 518 0.23 5.42 1.23
N VAL A 519 0.64 6.60 0.78
CA VAL A 519 2.05 7.03 0.80
C VAL A 519 2.57 7.15 2.23
N CYS A 520 1.80 7.80 3.12
CA CYS A 520 2.19 7.98 4.52
C CYS A 520 2.41 6.63 5.23
N HIS A 521 1.46 5.71 5.11
CA HIS A 521 1.57 4.41 5.77
C HIS A 521 2.65 3.51 5.13
N GLY A 522 2.78 3.54 3.81
CA GLY A 522 3.83 2.82 3.09
C GLY A 522 5.23 3.28 3.53
N VAL A 523 5.50 4.58 3.51
CA VAL A 523 6.81 5.12 3.89
C VAL A 523 7.10 4.89 5.38
N ASN A 524 6.12 5.05 6.27
CA ASN A 524 6.31 4.79 7.70
C ASN A 524 6.71 3.34 7.97
N SER A 525 6.08 2.41 7.27
CA SER A 525 6.39 0.99 7.36
C SER A 525 7.82 0.69 6.89
N MET A 526 8.24 1.23 5.74
CA MET A 526 9.58 1.03 5.21
C MET A 526 10.66 1.69 6.06
N VAL A 527 10.37 2.86 6.64
CA VAL A 527 11.20 3.49 7.66
C VAL A 527 11.36 2.58 8.88
N GLY A 528 10.28 1.91 9.31
CA GLY A 528 10.32 0.91 10.37
C GLY A 528 11.26 -0.26 10.02
N LEU A 529 11.13 -0.83 8.82
CA LEU A 529 12.01 -1.89 8.32
C LEU A 529 13.49 -1.48 8.36
N LEU A 530 13.82 -0.33 7.79
CA LEU A 530 15.20 0.17 7.75
C LEU A 530 15.82 0.36 9.14
N ARG A 531 15.02 0.65 10.18
CA ARG A 531 15.50 0.83 11.56
C ARG A 531 15.70 -0.47 12.32
N LEU A 532 14.96 -1.52 11.95
CA LEU A 532 14.84 -2.74 12.75
C LEU A 532 15.61 -3.92 12.15
N THR A 533 16.09 -3.79 10.91
CA THR A 533 16.83 -4.84 10.22
C THR A 533 18.15 -4.30 9.66
N ASP A 534 19.26 -4.92 10.01
CA ASP A 534 20.61 -4.59 9.50
C ASP A 534 21.01 -5.46 8.30
N ARG A 535 20.10 -6.31 7.81
CA ARG A 535 20.36 -7.20 6.67
C ARG A 535 20.42 -6.40 5.38
N GLU A 536 21.50 -6.60 4.62
CA GLU A 536 21.63 -6.03 3.26
C GLU A 536 20.64 -6.70 2.30
N VAL A 537 20.59 -8.04 2.29
CA VAL A 537 19.61 -8.81 1.49
C VAL A 537 18.46 -9.26 2.38
N LEU A 538 17.27 -8.78 2.05
CA LEU A 538 16.03 -8.99 2.81
C LEU A 538 15.22 -10.16 2.24
N LEU A 539 15.17 -10.29 0.92
CA LEU A 539 14.49 -11.34 0.19
C LEU A 539 15.31 -11.76 -1.04
N HIS A 540 15.50 -13.07 -1.22
CA HIS A 540 16.11 -13.65 -2.41
C HIS A 540 15.06 -13.96 -3.47
#